data_AF-A0A2S9MXH8-F1
#
_entry.id   AF-A0A2S9MXH8-F1
#
_cell.length_a   1.000
_cell.length_b   1.000
_cell.length_c   1.000
_cell.angle_alpha   90.00
_cell.angle_beta   90.00
_cell.angle_gamma   90.00
#
_symmetry.space_group_name_H-M   'P 1'
#
loop_
_entity.id
_entity.type
_entity.pdbx_description
1 polymer ?
#
loop_
_entity_poly.entity_id
_entity_poly.type
_entity_poly.pdbx_seq_one_letter_code
_entity_poly.pdbx_strand_id
1 'polypeptide(L)'
;MLTPPPNQHEQAAKLRLFLVNRIGNCNGKWRGKLRAEEQRALLGRYFGRGTLVIDGARARVRYQVEHMFGGEVETKADVAWADL
;
A
#
# COMPACT_ATOMS: atom_id res chain seq x y z
N MET A 1 -17.74 6.43 -23.34
CA MET A 1 -16.51 7.00 -22.75
C MET A 1 -15.86 5.91 -21.91
N LEU A 2 -14.81 5.27 -22.40
CA LEU A 2 -13.98 4.38 -21.58
C LEU A 2 -13.06 5.27 -20.77
N THR A 3 -13.30 5.39 -19.47
CA THR A 3 -12.27 5.86 -18.54
C THR A 3 -11.05 4.96 -18.74
N PRO A 4 -9.86 5.50 -19.07
CA PRO A 4 -8.66 4.67 -19.11
C PRO A 4 -8.53 3.97 -17.75
N PRO A 5 -8.08 2.71 -17.71
CA PRO A 5 -7.80 2.06 -16.43
C PRO A 5 -6.90 3.00 -15.62
N PRO A 6 -7.16 3.18 -14.32
CA PRO A 6 -6.33 4.04 -13.47
C PRO A 6 -4.88 3.69 -13.77
N ASN A 7 -4.18 4.67 -14.31
CA ASN A 7 -2.88 4.49 -14.92
C ASN A 7 -1.95 3.83 -13.87
N GLN A 8 -1.50 2.60 -14.13
CA GLN A 8 -0.60 1.87 -13.22
C GLN A 8 0.64 2.71 -12.85
N HIS A 9 1.08 3.58 -13.76
CA HIS A 9 2.17 4.54 -13.53
C HIS A 9 1.76 5.68 -12.58
N GLU A 10 0.50 6.12 -12.57
CA GLU A 10 0.00 7.11 -11.60
C GLU A 10 -0.03 6.54 -10.18
N GLN A 11 -0.47 5.30 -10.00
CA GLN A 11 -0.46 4.67 -8.66
C GLN A 11 0.96 4.45 -8.16
N ALA A 12 1.85 3.94 -9.02
CA ALA A 12 3.27 3.81 -8.68
C ALA A 12 3.90 5.18 -8.32
N ALA A 13 3.57 6.25 -9.04
CA ALA A 13 4.05 7.60 -8.73
C ALA A 13 3.54 8.11 -7.38
N LYS A 14 2.25 7.91 -7.07
CA LYS A 14 1.67 8.25 -5.76
C LYS A 14 2.37 7.52 -4.63
N LEU A 15 2.67 6.23 -4.79
CA LEU A 15 3.39 5.43 -3.80
C LEU A 15 4.83 5.91 -3.59
N ARG A 16 5.56 6.25 -4.66
CA ARG A 16 6.90 6.83 -4.54
C ARG A 16 6.87 8.14 -3.77
N LEU A 17 5.97 9.04 -4.14
CA LEU A 17 5.82 10.34 -3.48
C LEU A 17 5.42 10.16 -2.01
N PHE A 18 4.51 9.24 -1.72
CA PHE A 18 4.15 8.89 -0.35
C PHE A 18 5.36 8.44 0.47
N LEU A 19 6.22 7.57 -0.06
CA LEU A 19 7.43 7.12 0.63
C LEU A 19 8.42 8.27 0.84
N VAL A 20 8.66 9.11 -0.17
CA VAL A 20 9.51 10.31 -0.02
C VAL A 20 8.98 11.22 1.09
N ASN A 21 7.68 11.49 1.12
CA ASN A 21 7.07 12.35 2.13
C ASN A 21 7.09 11.76 3.54
N ARG A 22 6.99 10.42 3.67
CA ARG A 22 6.91 9.76 4.98
C ARG A 22 8.26 9.42 5.58
N ILE A 23 9.23 9.06 4.74
CA ILE A 23 10.52 8.49 5.20
C ILE A 23 11.73 9.07 4.44
N GLY A 24 11.53 10.05 3.56
CA GLY A 24 12.61 10.73 2.83
C GLY A 24 13.21 9.93 1.65
N ASN A 25 12.71 8.72 1.36
CA ASN A 25 13.29 7.85 0.34
C ASN A 25 12.21 7.01 -0.37
N CYS A 26 12.17 7.06 -1.70
CA CYS A 26 11.23 6.28 -2.52
C CYS A 26 11.52 4.77 -2.59
N ASN A 27 12.74 4.34 -2.28
CA ASN A 27 13.13 2.93 -2.21
C ASN A 27 13.03 2.37 -0.78
N GLY A 28 12.66 3.20 0.18
CA GLY A 28 12.51 2.78 1.57
C GLY A 28 11.24 1.95 1.79
N LYS A 29 11.05 1.55 3.04
CA LYS A 29 9.90 0.76 3.47
C LYS A 29 9.13 1.51 4.54
N TRP A 30 7.84 1.73 4.29
CA TRP A 30 6.92 2.29 5.27
C TRP A 30 6.00 1.21 5.83
N ARG A 31 5.71 1.27 7.13
CA ARG A 31 4.78 0.38 7.83
C ARG A 31 3.86 1.23 8.70
N GLY A 32 2.55 1.04 8.57
CA GLY A 32 1.58 1.75 9.41
C GLY A 32 0.14 1.46 9.02
N LYS A 33 -0.79 2.19 9.64
CA LYS A 33 -2.23 2.10 9.36
C LYS A 33 -2.66 3.31 8.53
N LEU A 34 -3.62 3.10 7.63
CA LEU A 34 -4.29 4.13 6.84
C LEU A 34 -5.80 3.95 6.97
N ARG A 35 -6.55 5.05 7.02
CA ARG A 35 -8.02 5.05 6.94
C ARG A 35 -8.47 4.51 5.58
N ALA A 36 -9.72 4.06 5.52
CA ALA A 36 -10.26 3.48 4.29
C ALA A 36 -10.21 4.44 3.09
N GLU A 37 -10.43 5.74 3.34
CA GLU A 37 -10.34 6.79 2.30
C GLU A 37 -8.90 7.02 1.84
N GLU A 38 -7.94 7.07 2.78
CA GLU A 38 -6.52 7.19 2.47
C GLU A 38 -6.01 5.99 1.65
N GLN A 39 -6.47 4.78 1.98
CA GLN A 39 -6.15 3.58 1.20
C GLN A 39 -6.69 3.67 -0.22
N ARG A 40 -7.96 4.05 -0.41
CA ARG A 40 -8.52 4.19 -1.76
C ARG A 40 -7.83 5.29 -2.57
N ALA A 41 -7.47 6.40 -1.94
CA ALA A 41 -6.77 7.51 -2.59
C ALA A 41 -5.34 7.12 -3.05
N LEU A 42 -4.63 6.38 -2.20
CA LEU A 42 -3.22 6.00 -2.41
C LEU A 42 -3.05 4.69 -3.21
N LEU A 43 -3.97 3.74 -3.06
CA LEU A 43 -3.85 2.35 -3.54
C LEU A 43 -4.95 1.95 -4.51
N GLY A 44 -5.89 2.85 -4.84
CA GLY A 44 -7.05 2.57 -5.70
C GLY A 44 -8.15 1.72 -5.06
N ARG A 45 -7.87 1.05 -3.94
CA ARG A 45 -8.82 0.18 -3.22
C ARG A 45 -8.57 0.14 -1.72
N TYR A 46 -9.52 -0.44 -0.99
CA TYR A 46 -9.44 -0.65 0.45
C TYR A 46 -9.09 -2.12 0.75
N PHE A 47 -8.09 -2.34 1.60
CA PHE A 47 -7.65 -3.69 2.00
C PHE A 47 -8.21 -4.11 3.36
N GLY A 48 -8.39 -3.17 4.30
CA GLY A 48 -8.90 -3.48 5.64
C GLY A 48 -8.32 -2.60 6.75
N ARG A 49 -8.63 -2.93 8.01
CA ARG A 49 -8.26 -2.14 9.21
C ARG A 49 -6.91 -2.54 9.85
N GLY A 50 -6.18 -3.44 9.22
CA GLY A 50 -4.84 -3.86 9.63
C GLY A 50 -3.70 -2.92 9.20
N THR A 51 -2.49 -3.45 9.28
CA THR A 51 -1.24 -2.76 8.95
C THR A 51 -0.92 -2.92 7.47
N LEU A 52 -0.57 -1.81 6.83
CA LEU A 52 0.00 -1.79 5.48
C LEU A 52 1.50 -1.67 5.55
N VAL A 53 2.17 -2.40 4.67
CA VAL A 53 3.61 -2.35 4.45
C VAL A 53 3.85 -2.01 3.00
N ILE A 54 4.39 -0.83 2.73
CA ILE A 54 4.70 -0.35 1.38
C ILE A 54 6.22 -0.43 1.20
N ASP A 55 6.66 -1.27 0.28
CA ASP A 55 8.06 -1.58 0.01
C ASP A 55 8.44 -0.97 -1.35
N GLY A 56 9.19 0.14 -1.32
CA GLY A 56 9.62 0.86 -2.51
C GLY A 56 10.65 0.11 -3.35
N ALA A 57 11.59 -0.57 -2.69
CA ALA A 57 12.64 -1.34 -3.37
C ALA A 57 12.09 -2.52 -4.16
N ARG A 58 11.06 -3.20 -3.64
CA ARG A 58 10.41 -4.34 -4.31
C ARG A 58 9.18 -3.94 -5.11
N ALA A 59 8.75 -2.69 -5.04
CA ALA A 59 7.48 -2.21 -5.58
C ALA A 59 6.29 -3.10 -5.17
N ARG A 60 6.15 -3.38 -3.86
CA ARG A 60 5.06 -4.21 -3.31
C ARG A 60 4.30 -3.50 -2.20
N VAL A 61 3.03 -3.88 -2.04
CA VAL A 61 2.19 -3.51 -0.91
C VAL A 61 1.67 -4.78 -0.24
N ARG A 62 1.89 -4.89 1.07
CA ARG A 62 1.37 -5.98 1.90
C ARG A 62 0.35 -5.46 2.89
N TYR A 63 -0.74 -6.20 3.05
CA TYR A 63 -1.75 -5.99 4.08
C TYR A 63 -1.67 -7.11 5.11
N GLN A 64 -1.52 -6.72 6.37
CA GLN A 64 -1.29 -7.61 7.49
C GLN A 64 -2.31 -7.36 8.61
N VAL A 65 -2.86 -8.42 9.18
CA VAL A 65 -3.74 -8.36 10.36
C VAL A 65 -3.10 -9.08 11.52
N GLU A 66 -3.24 -8.52 12.70
CA GLU A 66 -2.75 -9.11 13.95
C GLU A 66 -3.94 -9.72 14.68
N HIS A 67 -3.82 -11.00 15.04
CA HIS A 67 -4.85 -11.71 15.78
C HIS A 67 -4.69 -11.48 17.28
N MET A 68 -5.80 -11.17 17.97
CA MET A 68 -5.81 -10.71 19.38
C MET A 68 -5.31 -11.75 20.40
N PHE A 69 -5.08 -12.99 20.00
CA PHE A 69 -4.62 -14.07 20.88
C PHE A 69 -3.18 -14.52 20.57
N GLY A 70 -2.25 -13.57 20.50
CA GLY A 70 -0.85 -13.86 20.86
C GLY A 70 0.18 -13.96 19.73
N GLY A 71 0.06 -13.17 18.66
CA GLY A 71 1.26 -12.64 17.98
C GLY A 71 1.49 -13.06 16.54
N GLU A 72 0.61 -13.86 15.94
CA GLU A 72 0.76 -14.20 14.52
C GLU A 72 0.22 -13.07 13.64
N VAL A 73 1.12 -12.53 12.80
CA VAL A 73 0.80 -11.53 11.80
C VAL A 73 0.44 -12.26 10.51
N GLU A 74 -0.85 -12.27 10.19
CA GLU A 74 -1.33 -12.90 8.97
C GLU A 74 -1.27 -11.91 7.80
N THR A 75 -0.61 -12.29 6.70
CA THR A 75 -0.61 -11.48 5.48
C THR A 75 -1.82 -11.85 4.63
N LYS A 76 -2.79 -10.93 4.54
CA LYS A 76 -4.05 -11.11 3.81
C LYS A 76 -3.97 -10.69 2.34
N ALA A 77 -3.02 -9.80 2.00
CA ALA A 77 -2.74 -9.43 0.62
C ALA A 77 -1.26 -9.08 0.45
N ASP A 78 -0.69 -9.44 -0.69
CA ASP A 78 0.65 -9.05 -1.11
C ASP A 78 0.67 -8.86 -2.63
N VAL A 79 0.73 -7.60 -3.06
CA VAL A 79 0.49 -7.21 -4.46
C VAL A 79 1.61 -6.33 -4.98
N ALA A 80 1.95 -6.47 -6.26
CA ALA A 80 2.87 -5.55 -6.91
C ALA A 80 2.17 -4.21 -7.15
N TRP A 81 2.94 -3.13 -7.24
CA TRP A 81 2.38 -1.80 -7.53
C TRP A 81 1.72 -1.73 -8.91
N ALA A 82 2.16 -2.56 -9.85
CA ALA A 82 1.56 -2.68 -11.17
C ALA A 82 0.15 -3.31 -11.14
N ASP A 83 -0.20 -4.02 -10.07
CA ASP A 83 -1.50 -4.70 -9.90
C ASP A 83 -2.46 -3.91 -8.98
N LEU A 84 -2.15 -2.63 -8.71
CA LEU A 84 -2.96 -1.72 -7.91
C LEU A 84 -3.88 -0.85 -8.77
#